data_AF-A0A7Z0KY33-F1
#
_entry.id   AF-A0A7Z0KY33-F1
#
_cell.length_a   1.000
_cell.length_b   1.000
_cell.length_c   1.000
_cell.angle_alpha   90.00
_cell.angle_beta   90.00
_cell.angle_gamma   90.00
#
_symmetry.space_group_name_H-M   'P 1'
#
loop_
_entity.id
_entity.type
_entity.pdbx_description
1 polymer ?
#
loop_
_entity_poly.entity_id
_entity_poly.type
_entity_poly.pdbx_seq_one_letter_code
_entity_poly.pdbx_strand_id
1 'polypeptide(L)'
;MSPLYYVFRSRGVDKKYLEYYFDTTAWHIFLKMNGDSGARSDRFAIKDSVFNQMPIPYPTIGEQEQIGSFFEKLDKTIALRQQKLNLLKKQKHAYLQKMFI
;
A
#
# COMPACT_ATOMS: atom_id res chain seq x y z
N MET A 1 -7.03 17.87 15.79
CA MET A 1 -6.07 17.08 15.00
C MET A 1 -5.25 16.26 15.99
N SER A 2 -5.09 14.94 15.79
CA SER A 2 -4.33 14.11 16.74
C SER A 2 -2.83 14.36 16.56
N PRO A 3 -2.05 14.58 17.63
CA PRO A 3 -0.61 14.81 17.54
C PRO A 3 0.19 13.55 17.15
N LEU A 4 -0.47 12.39 17.04
CA LEU A 4 0.16 11.11 16.73
C LEU A 4 0.34 10.85 15.23
N TYR A 5 -0.29 11.64 14.36
CA TYR A 5 -0.21 11.46 12.92
C TYR A 5 0.34 12.73 12.26
N TYR A 6 1.39 12.56 11.46
CA TYR A 6 1.83 13.60 10.56
C TYR A 6 0.82 13.72 9.41
N VAL A 7 0.21 14.91 9.27
CA VAL A 7 -0.76 15.20 8.22
C VAL A 7 -0.14 16.21 7.27
N PHE A 8 0.05 15.81 6.02
CA PHE A 8 0.54 16.68 4.95
C PHE A 8 -0.42 16.68 3.77
N ARG A 9 -0.33 17.73 2.96
CA ARG A 9 -1.08 17.84 1.71
C ARG A 9 -0.08 17.87 0.56
N SER A 10 -0.20 16.93 -0.36
CA SER A 10 0.58 16.93 -1.58
C SER A 10 -0.02 17.86 -2.64
N ARG A 11 0.84 18.50 -3.44
CA ARG A 11 0.48 19.33 -4.59
C ARG A 11 1.38 18.94 -5.77
N GLY A 12 0.83 18.97 -6.98
CA GLY A 12 1.58 18.67 -8.21
C GLY A 12 1.93 17.19 -8.43
N VAL A 13 1.42 16.28 -7.59
CA VAL A 13 1.65 14.83 -7.67
C VAL A 13 0.32 14.11 -7.76
N ASP A 14 0.26 13.04 -8.55
CA ASP A 14 -0.90 12.14 -8.56
C ASP A 14 -1.02 11.42 -7.22
N LYS A 15 -2.25 11.33 -6.72
CA LYS A 15 -2.50 10.77 -5.40
C LYS A 15 -2.35 9.26 -5.37
N LYS A 16 -2.78 8.56 -6.43
CA LYS A 16 -2.67 7.10 -6.49
C LYS A 16 -1.21 6.68 -6.60
N TYR A 17 -0.43 7.39 -7.42
CA TYR A 17 1.01 7.20 -7.47
C TYR A 17 1.65 7.30 -6.09
N LEU A 18 1.30 8.35 -5.35
CA LEU A 18 1.85 8.57 -4.01
C LEU A 18 1.37 7.49 -3.01
N GLU A 19 0.11 7.10 -3.06
CA GLU A 19 -0.44 5.97 -2.27
C GLU A 19 0.36 4.69 -2.54
N TYR A 20 0.52 4.31 -3.81
CA TYR A 20 1.30 3.12 -4.18
C TYR A 20 2.79 3.23 -3.82
N TYR A 21 3.39 4.42 -3.87
CA TYR A 21 4.75 4.62 -3.41
C TYR A 21 4.90 4.28 -1.92
N PHE A 22 3.95 4.71 -1.09
CA PHE A 22 3.95 4.42 0.35
C PHE A 22 3.73 2.93 0.66
N ASP A 23 3.14 2.16 -0.26
CA ASP A 23 3.04 0.71 -0.12
C ASP A 23 4.35 -0.03 -0.48
N THR A 24 5.30 0.65 -1.15
CA THR A 24 6.56 0.02 -1.55
C THR A 24 7.52 -0.21 -0.38
N THR A 25 8.50 -1.09 -0.60
CA THR A 25 9.59 -1.29 0.36
C THR A 25 10.47 -0.06 0.52
N ALA A 26 10.52 0.86 -0.45
CA ALA A 26 11.35 2.07 -0.36
C ALA A 26 10.93 2.94 0.82
N TRP A 27 9.63 3.16 1.01
CA TRP A 27 9.08 3.84 2.18
C TRP A 27 9.45 3.13 3.48
N HIS A 28 9.21 1.81 3.54
CA HIS A 28 9.49 1.01 4.74
C HIS A 28 10.97 0.98 5.12
N ILE A 29 11.87 0.92 4.12
CA ILE A 29 13.32 1.00 4.31
C ILE A 29 13.71 2.39 4.80
N PHE A 30 13.16 3.45 4.21
CA PHE A 30 13.41 4.83 4.64
C PHE A 30 12.99 5.03 6.11
N LEU A 31 11.79 4.57 6.49
CA LEU A 31 11.33 4.58 7.88
C LEU A 31 12.24 3.78 8.81
N LYS A 32 12.72 2.60 8.38
CA LYS A 32 13.60 1.78 9.22
C LYS A 32 14.95 2.45 9.47
N MET A 33 15.49 3.16 8.49
CA MET A 33 16.81 3.81 8.60
C MET A 33 16.76 5.16 9.31
N ASN A 34 15.63 5.88 9.19
CA ASN A 34 15.49 7.26 9.66
C ASN A 34 14.47 7.42 10.79
N GLY A 35 13.78 6.35 11.14
CA GLY A 35 12.82 6.29 12.22
C GLY A 35 13.50 6.30 13.58
N ASP A 36 12.90 7.02 14.50
CA ASP A 36 13.23 7.07 15.92
C ASP A 36 12.25 6.18 16.68
N SER A 37 12.66 5.62 17.82
CA SER A 37 11.76 4.88 18.72
C SER A 37 10.75 5.82 19.41
N GLY A 38 10.90 7.14 19.25
CA GLY A 38 10.01 8.13 19.83
C GLY A 38 9.91 8.03 21.36
N ALA A 39 8.85 8.59 21.94
CA ALA A 39 8.62 8.51 23.40
C ALA A 39 8.06 7.16 23.86
N ARG A 40 7.64 6.29 22.91
CA ARG A 40 7.12 4.95 23.21
C ARG A 40 7.77 3.92 22.30
N SER A 41 8.46 2.96 22.89
CA SER A 41 9.23 1.93 22.19
C SER A 41 8.40 0.99 21.30
N ASP A 42 7.07 1.05 21.36
CA ASP A 42 6.15 0.24 20.56
C ASP A 42 5.83 0.85 19.19
N ARG A 43 6.31 2.06 18.87
CA ARG A 43 6.01 2.74 17.60
C ARG A 43 7.25 3.38 16.98
N PHE A 44 7.41 3.18 15.67
CA PHE A 44 8.34 3.96 14.87
C PHE A 44 7.77 5.36 14.66
N ALA A 45 8.49 6.38 15.12
CA ALA A 45 8.21 7.78 14.85
C ALA A 45 9.22 8.31 13.84
N ILE A 46 8.81 9.23 12.97
CA ILE A 46 9.75 9.97 12.12
C ILE A 46 9.51 11.45 12.34
N LYS A 47 10.59 12.22 12.47
CA LYS A 47 10.50 13.68 12.60
C LYS A 47 10.03 14.27 11.27
N ASP A 48 9.14 15.26 11.33
CA ASP A 48 8.59 15.94 10.15
C ASP A 48 9.68 16.48 9.21
N SER A 49 10.77 17.02 9.78
CA SER A 49 11.91 17.52 9.00
C SER A 49 12.60 16.44 8.17
N VAL A 50 12.66 15.21 8.70
CA VAL A 50 13.27 14.06 8.02
C VAL A 50 12.30 13.49 6.99
N PHE A 51 11.00 13.40 7.33
CA PHE A 51 9.97 12.99 6.39
C PHE A 51 9.95 13.87 5.13
N ASN A 52 10.06 15.19 5.29
CA ASN A 52 10.06 16.13 4.17
C ASN A 52 11.31 16.04 3.27
N GLN A 53 12.38 15.37 3.71
CA GLN A 53 13.60 15.14 2.94
C GLN A 53 13.60 13.79 2.21
N MET A 54 12.53 13.02 2.32
CA MET A 54 12.46 11.70 1.71
C MET A 54 12.65 11.79 0.18
N PRO A 55 13.55 11.00 -0.41
CA PRO A 55 13.81 11.01 -1.84
C PRO A 55 12.73 10.25 -2.61
N ILE A 56 11.54 10.84 -2.71
CA ILE A 56 10.44 10.30 -3.52
C ILE A 56 10.78 10.54 -5.00
N PRO A 57 10.81 9.50 -5.85
CA PRO A 57 10.92 9.69 -7.29
C PRO A 57 9.76 10.57 -7.80
N TYR A 58 10.08 11.52 -8.66
CA TYR A 58 9.09 12.50 -9.13
C TYR A 58 9.03 12.54 -10.66
N PRO A 59 8.51 11.48 -11.30
CA PRO A 59 8.37 11.42 -12.76
C PRO A 59 7.29 12.39 -13.25
N THR A 60 7.09 12.48 -14.57
CA THR A 60 6.06 13.35 -15.15
C THR A 60 4.65 12.96 -14.67
N ILE A 61 3.72 13.92 -14.62
CA ILE A 61 2.35 13.64 -14.13
C ILE A 61 1.66 12.52 -14.94
N GLY A 62 1.86 12.48 -16.25
CA GLY A 62 1.28 11.44 -17.10
C GLY A 62 1.86 10.04 -16.79
N GLU A 63 3.14 9.95 -16.43
CA GLU A 63 3.75 8.70 -16.00
C GLU A 63 3.22 8.27 -14.62
N GLN A 64 3.07 9.22 -13.68
CA GLN A 64 2.47 8.96 -12.38
C GLN A 64 1.05 8.38 -12.50
N GLU A 65 0.21 8.98 -13.34
CA GLU A 65 -1.16 8.51 -13.62
C GLU A 65 -1.18 7.10 -14.23
N GLN A 66 -0.25 6.81 -15.14
CA GLN A 66 -0.11 5.48 -15.74
C GLN A 66 0.30 4.43 -14.70
N ILE A 67 1.28 4.74 -13.86
CA ILE A 67 1.74 3.87 -12.78
C ILE A 67 0.59 3.60 -11.79
N GLY A 68 -0.08 4.65 -11.32
CA GLY A 68 -1.20 4.51 -10.39
C GLY A 68 -2.35 3.68 -10.96
N SER A 69 -2.71 3.92 -12.23
CA SER A 69 -3.76 3.16 -12.91
C SER A 69 -3.38 1.69 -13.15
N PHE A 70 -2.09 1.43 -13.41
CA PHE A 70 -1.57 0.08 -13.59
C PHE A 70 -1.73 -0.76 -12.32
N PHE A 71 -1.26 -0.25 -11.19
CA PHE A 71 -1.36 -0.97 -9.92
C PHE A 71 -2.80 -1.12 -9.44
N GLU A 72 -3.66 -0.10 -9.65
CA GLU A 72 -5.10 -0.21 -9.35
C GLU A 72 -5.76 -1.35 -10.13
N LYS A 73 -5.43 -1.48 -11.42
CA LYS A 73 -5.93 -2.58 -12.25
C LYS A 73 -5.37 -3.93 -11.79
N LEU A 74 -4.12 -3.98 -11.36
CA LEU A 74 -3.49 -5.19 -10.86
C LEU A 74 -4.18 -5.69 -9.59
N ASP A 75 -4.43 -4.81 -8.62
CA ASP A 75 -5.11 -5.16 -7.36
C ASP A 75 -6.53 -5.67 -7.60
N LYS A 76 -7.28 -4.97 -8.47
CA LYS A 76 -8.62 -5.43 -8.90
C LYS A 76 -8.55 -6.82 -9.53
N THR A 77 -7.54 -7.07 -10.37
CA THR A 77 -7.36 -8.37 -11.01
C THR A 77 -7.05 -9.45 -9.98
N ILE A 78 -6.16 -9.19 -9.02
CA ILE A 78 -5.82 -10.12 -7.93
C ILE A 78 -7.07 -10.44 -7.09
N ALA A 79 -7.83 -9.43 -6.70
CA ALA A 79 -9.05 -9.60 -5.91
C ALA A 79 -10.08 -10.49 -6.63
N LEU A 80 -10.33 -10.24 -7.92
CA LEU A 80 -11.24 -11.06 -8.74
C LEU A 80 -10.76 -12.52 -8.85
N ARG A 81 -9.45 -12.73 -9.03
CA ARG A 81 -8.87 -14.08 -9.10
C ARG A 81 -8.99 -14.80 -7.76
N GLN A 82 -8.76 -14.11 -6.64
CA GLN A 82 -8.90 -14.66 -5.30
C GLN A 82 -10.35 -15.05 -5.00
N GLN A 83 -11.32 -14.22 -5.40
CA GLN A 83 -12.74 -14.53 -5.28
C GLN A 83 -13.11 -15.78 -6.08
N LYS A 84 -12.65 -15.88 -7.34
CA LYS A 84 -12.87 -17.07 -8.19
C LYS A 84 -12.26 -18.32 -7.57
N LEU A 85 -11.04 -18.24 -7.06
CA LEU A 85 -10.37 -19.37 -6.39
C LEU A 85 -11.18 -19.84 -5.17
N ASN A 86 -11.65 -18.90 -4.34
CA ASN A 86 -12.45 -19.22 -3.16
C ASN A 86 -13.78 -19.89 -3.53
N LEU A 87 -14.44 -19.43 -4.61
CA LEU A 87 -15.65 -20.06 -5.12
C LEU A 87 -15.39 -21.50 -5.58
N LEU A 88 -14.33 -21.73 -6.36
CA LEU A 88 -13.97 -23.06 -6.84
C LEU A 88 -13.63 -24.02 -5.70
N LYS A 89 -12.94 -23.54 -4.65
CA LYS A 89 -12.69 -24.33 -3.44
C LYS A 89 -13.98 -24.75 -2.74
N LYS A 90 -14.94 -23.82 -2.59
CA LYS A 90 -16.26 -24.12 -2.01
C LYS A 90 -17.04 -25.13 -2.85
N GLN A 91 -17.06 -24.96 -4.17
CA GLN A 91 -17.73 -25.90 -5.09
C GLN A 91 -17.11 -27.30 -5.03
N LYS A 92 -15.77 -27.40 -5.05
CA LYS A 92 -15.07 -28.67 -4.90
C LYS A 92 -15.46 -29.37 -3.59
N HIS A 93 -15.50 -28.64 -2.48
CA HIS A 93 -15.89 -29.19 -1.20
C HIS A 93 -17.33 -29.72 -1.20
N ALA A 94 -18.27 -28.93 -1.73
CA ALA A 94 -19.68 -29.32 -1.84
C ALA A 94 -19.87 -30.57 -2.73
N TYR A 95 -19.15 -30.67 -3.85
CA TYR A 95 -19.21 -31.86 -4.71
C TYR A 95 -18.64 -33.10 -4.04
N LEU A 96 -17.51 -32.98 -3.32
CA LEU A 96 -16.94 -34.10 -2.58
C LEU A 96 -17.89 -34.59 -1.47
N GLN A 97 -18.54 -33.68 -0.74
CA GLN A 97 -19.56 -34.07 0.25
C GLN A 97 -20.70 -34.89 -0.40
N LYS A 98 -21.14 -34.50 -1.60
CA LYS A 98 -22.19 -35.22 -2.33
C LYS A 98 -21.74 -36.56 -2.95
N MET A 99 -20.45 -36.86 -3.01
CA MET A 99 -19.92 -38.11 -3.59
C MET A 99 -19.88 -39.27 -2.58
N PHE A 100 -19.88 -38.98 -1.28
CA PHE A 100 -19.75 -39.97 -0.21
C PHE A 100 -21.01 -40.07 0.68
N ILE A 101 -22.14 -39.59 0.17
CA ILE A 101 -23.51 -39.75 0.69
C ILE A 101 -24.30 -40.47 -0.40
#